data_AF-A0A965UN59-F1
#
_entry.id   AF-A0A965UN59-F1
#
_cell.length_a   1.000
_cell.length_b   1.000
_cell.length_c   1.000
_cell.angle_alpha   90.00
_cell.angle_beta   90.00
_cell.angle_gamma   90.00
#
_symmetry.space_group_name_H-M   'P 1'
#
loop_
_entity.id
_entity.type
_entity.pdbx_description
1 polymer ?
#
loop_
_entity_poly.entity_id
_entity_poly.type
_entity_poly.pdbx_seq_one_letter_code
_entity_poly.pdbx_strand_id
1 'polypeptide(L)'
;MALNEDPADFLADFGVTVTAGAVTGLGILDMPGEYVADGRVITTEYLLRCEVSKFGELAYGDSVTVDGVSYTVREQPLRIDDGVFCLVLLTKP
;
A
#
# COMPACT_ATOMS: atom_id res chain seq x y z
N MET A 1 31.14 8.83 -0.84
CA MET A 1 30.25 8.84 0.34
C MET A 1 28.93 8.29 -0.14
N ALA A 2 28.59 7.05 0.23
CA ALA A 2 27.28 6.49 -0.12
C ALA A 2 26.26 7.16 0.80
N LEU A 3 25.18 7.70 0.22
CA LEU A 3 24.03 8.10 1.02
C LEU A 3 23.36 6.81 1.49
N ASN A 4 23.18 6.65 2.80
CA ASN A 4 22.44 5.54 3.37
C ASN A 4 20.95 5.89 3.29
N GLU A 5 20.30 5.48 2.20
CA GLU A 5 18.89 5.73 1.96
C GLU A 5 18.07 4.65 2.68
N ASP A 6 17.66 4.91 3.92
CA ASP A 6 16.77 4.02 4.66
C ASP A 6 15.32 4.26 4.19
N PRO A 7 14.63 3.26 3.61
CA PRO A 7 13.24 3.41 3.18
C PRO A 7 12.29 3.72 4.35
N ALA A 8 12.63 3.35 5.58
CA ALA A 8 11.83 3.68 6.76
C ALA A 8 11.84 5.18 7.06
N ASP A 9 12.97 5.86 6.84
CA ASP A 9 13.07 7.32 7.04
C ASP A 9 12.17 8.08 6.06
N PHE A 10 12.06 7.61 4.81
CA PHE A 10 11.16 8.18 3.81
C PHE A 10 9.69 8.02 4.21
N LEU A 11 9.34 6.86 4.79
CA LEU A 11 7.97 6.55 5.20
C LEU A 11 7.63 7.13 6.58
N ALA A 12 8.59 7.59 7.38
CA ALA A 12 8.33 8.08 8.74
C ALA A 12 7.55 9.40 8.78
N ASP A 13 7.60 10.21 7.72
CA ASP A 13 6.97 11.55 7.69
C ASP A 13 5.47 11.49 7.33
N PHE A 14 5.11 10.64 6.34
CA PHE A 14 3.73 10.54 5.82
C PHE A 14 3.14 9.12 5.88
N GLY A 15 3.93 8.15 6.31
CA GLY A 15 3.50 6.76 6.35
C GLY A 15 2.60 6.48 7.55
N VAL A 16 1.58 5.68 7.29
CA VAL A 16 0.70 5.10 8.30
C VAL A 16 1.10 3.65 8.57
N THR A 17 0.64 3.13 9.70
CA THR A 17 0.91 1.72 10.05
C THR A 17 0.15 0.80 9.11
N VAL A 18 0.88 -0.13 8.49
CA VAL A 18 0.35 -1.19 7.62
C VAL A 18 0.64 -2.53 8.29
N THR A 19 -0.36 -3.40 8.39
CA THR A 19 -0.23 -4.75 8.92
C THR A 19 -0.85 -5.76 7.98
N ALA A 20 -0.07 -6.78 7.60
CA ALA A 20 -0.52 -7.93 6.83
C ALA A 20 -0.10 -9.21 7.55
N GLY A 21 -1.07 -9.94 8.11
CA GLY A 21 -0.78 -11.10 8.96
C GLY A 21 0.09 -10.73 10.17
N ALA A 22 1.29 -11.29 10.25
CA ALA A 22 2.28 -11.01 11.30
C ALA A 22 3.28 -9.90 10.93
N VAL A 23 3.25 -9.39 9.69
CA VAL A 23 4.18 -8.37 9.22
C VAL A 23 3.58 -6.99 9.43
N THR A 24 4.30 -6.13 10.13
CA THR A 24 3.95 -4.72 10.34
C THR A 24 5.04 -3.83 9.77
N GLY A 25 4.63 -2.73 9.16
CA GLY A 25 5.52 -1.73 8.58
C GLY A 25 4.81 -0.41 8.38
N LEU A 26 5.49 0.51 7.70
CA LEU A 26 4.92 1.79 7.28
C LEU A 26 4.56 1.72 5.80
N GLY A 27 3.55 2.50 5.41
CA GLY A 27 3.19 2.70 4.02
C GLY A 27 2.39 3.99 3.85
N ILE A 28 2.47 4.59 2.68
CA ILE A 28 1.73 5.81 2.34
C ILE A 28 0.48 5.38 1.57
N LEU A 29 -0.69 5.67 2.14
CA LEU A 29 -1.97 5.48 1.47
C LEU A 29 -2.28 6.73 0.64
N ASP A 30 -2.25 6.59 -0.67
CA ASP A 30 -2.64 7.67 -1.57
C ASP A 30 -4.15 7.92 -1.47
N MET A 31 -4.55 9.18 -1.67
CA MET A 31 -5.96 9.55 -1.65
C MET A 31 -6.74 8.70 -2.67
N PRO A 32 -7.89 8.14 -2.28
CA PRO A 32 -8.64 7.25 -3.14
C PRO A 32 -9.06 7.94 -4.44
N GLY A 33 -8.87 7.25 -5.55
CA GLY A 33 -9.56 7.58 -6.79
C GLY A 33 -11.02 7.13 -6.67
N GLU A 34 -11.96 8.04 -6.94
CA GLU A 34 -13.37 7.71 -7.00
C GLU A 34 -13.78 7.47 -8.46
N TYR A 35 -14.13 6.22 -8.80
CA TYR A 35 -14.74 5.93 -10.10
C TYR A 35 -16.27 6.10 -9.98
N VAL A 36 -16.75 7.23 -10.48
CA VAL A 36 -18.18 7.56 -10.52
C VAL A 36 -18.72 7.20 -11.90
N ALA A 37 -19.69 6.28 -11.95
CA ALA A 37 -20.51 6.09 -13.14
C ALA A 37 -21.99 6.18 -12.77
N ASP A 38 -22.76 6.87 -13.61
CA ASP A 38 -24.19 7.13 -13.40
C ASP A 38 -24.53 7.80 -12.04
N GLY A 39 -23.62 8.65 -11.54
CA GLY A 39 -23.81 9.39 -10.28
C GLY A 39 -23.66 8.54 -9.01
N ARG A 40 -23.16 7.31 -9.12
CA ARG A 40 -22.85 6.43 -7.98
C ARG A 40 -21.38 6.02 -8.00
N VAL A 41 -20.76 6.01 -6.81
CA VAL A 41 -19.43 5.43 -6.62
C VAL A 41 -19.50 3.93 -6.89
N ILE A 42 -18.84 3.47 -7.94
CA ILE A 42 -18.88 2.05 -8.34
C ILE A 42 -17.83 1.27 -7.56
N THR A 43 -16.62 1.82 -7.46
CA THR A 43 -15.51 1.25 -6.69
C THR A 43 -14.57 2.36 -6.29
N THR A 44 -14.07 2.29 -5.05
CA THR A 44 -13.02 3.17 -4.56
C THR A 44 -11.71 2.39 -4.55
N GLU A 45 -10.80 2.77 -5.43
CA GLU A 45 -9.49 2.13 -5.51
C GLU A 45 -8.48 2.95 -4.70
N TYR A 46 -7.76 2.24 -3.86
CA TYR A 46 -6.74 2.81 -2.99
C TYR A 46 -5.39 2.29 -3.44
N LEU A 47 -4.39 3.17 -3.50
CA LEU A 47 -3.02 2.81 -3.83
C LEU A 47 -2.18 2.96 -2.56
N LEU A 48 -1.52 1.88 -2.16
CA LEU A 48 -0.62 1.88 -1.01
C LEU A 48 0.83 1.75 -1.49
N ARG A 49 1.67 2.73 -1.18
CA ARG A 49 3.12 2.64 -1.37
C ARG A 49 3.78 2.10 -0.11
N CYS A 50 4.51 1.00 -0.21
CA CYS A 50 5.17 0.39 0.93
C CYS A 50 6.46 -0.35 0.53
N GLU A 51 7.19 -0.85 1.52
CA GLU A 51 8.48 -1.51 1.32
C GLU A 51 8.30 -2.95 0.80
N VAL A 52 9.03 -3.29 -0.28
CA VAL A 52 8.98 -4.60 -0.93
C VAL A 52 9.43 -5.72 0.01
N SER A 53 10.41 -5.47 0.87
CA SER A 53 10.93 -6.47 1.81
C SER A 53 9.86 -6.99 2.79
N LYS A 54 8.81 -6.20 3.03
CA LYS A 54 7.72 -6.51 3.96
C LYS A 54 6.44 -6.93 3.24
N PHE A 55 6.12 -6.26 2.15
CA PHE A 55 4.80 -6.36 1.50
C PHE A 55 4.86 -6.76 0.02
N GLY A 56 6.05 -7.06 -0.51
CA GLY A 56 6.23 -7.42 -1.92
C GLY A 56 5.65 -8.77 -2.31
N GLU A 57 5.40 -9.64 -1.33
CA GLU A 57 4.87 -11.00 -1.53
C GLU A 57 3.36 -11.10 -1.27
N LEU A 58 2.67 -9.97 -1.07
CA LEU A 58 1.21 -9.96 -0.95
C LEU A 58 0.57 -10.50 -2.24
N ALA A 59 -0.52 -11.23 -2.09
CA ALA A 59 -1.25 -11.84 -3.18
C ALA A 59 -2.67 -11.28 -3.30
N TYR A 60 -3.29 -11.51 -4.46
CA TYR A 60 -4.69 -11.22 -4.67
C TYR A 60 -5.57 -11.85 -3.58
N GLY A 61 -6.44 -11.05 -2.98
CA GLY A 61 -7.37 -11.48 -1.92
C GLY A 61 -6.78 -11.44 -0.51
N ASP A 62 -5.49 -11.12 -0.35
CA ASP A 62 -4.91 -10.95 0.98
C ASP A 62 -5.53 -9.76 1.71
N SER A 63 -5.71 -9.92 3.02
CA SER A 63 -6.20 -8.85 3.89
C SER A 63 -5.03 -8.02 4.42
N VAL A 64 -5.15 -6.71 4.26
CA VAL A 64 -4.18 -5.72 4.74
C VAL A 64 -4.91 -4.70 5.59
N THR A 65 -4.37 -4.38 6.76
CA THR A 65 -4.90 -3.31 7.61
C THR A 65 -4.00 -2.10 7.50
N VAL A 66 -4.56 -0.97 7.09
CA VAL A 66 -3.87 0.33 6.94
C VAL A 66 -4.53 1.33 7.87
N ASP A 67 -3.76 1.91 8.79
CA ASP A 67 -4.26 2.85 9.81
C ASP A 67 -5.49 2.32 10.59
N GLY A 68 -5.49 1.02 10.87
CA GLY A 68 -6.60 0.34 11.56
C GLY A 68 -7.83 0.01 10.68
N VAL A 69 -7.82 0.35 9.40
CA VAL A 69 -8.88 0.00 8.45
C VAL A 69 -8.47 -1.21 7.61
N SER A 70 -9.35 -2.20 7.50
CA SER A 70 -9.10 -3.39 6.68
C SER A 70 -9.43 -3.15 5.20
N TYR A 71 -8.54 -3.62 4.35
CA TYR A 71 -8.59 -3.60 2.90
C TYR A 71 -8.27 -4.98 2.33
N THR A 72 -8.62 -5.19 1.07
CA THR A 72 -8.30 -6.39 0.31
C THR A 72 -7.40 -6.06 -0.87
N VAL A 73 -6.33 -6.84 -1.04
CA VAL A 73 -5.39 -6.71 -2.16
C VAL A 73 -6.06 -7.14 -3.45
N ARG A 74 -6.02 -6.27 -4.46
CA ARG A 74 -6.65 -6.49 -5.77
C ARG A 74 -5.73 -7.09 -6.82
N GLU A 75 -4.43 -6.91 -6.68
CA GLU A 75 -3.43 -7.36 -7.64
C GLU A 75 -2.09 -7.60 -6.93
N GLN A 76 -1.18 -8.33 -7.58
CA GLN A 76 0.16 -8.51 -7.06
C GLN A 76 0.87 -7.15 -6.95
N PRO A 77 1.62 -6.88 -5.85
CA PRO A 77 2.35 -5.63 -5.67
C PRO A 77 3.25 -5.28 -6.85
N LEU A 78 3.07 -4.08 -7.39
CA LEU A 78 3.89 -3.56 -8.47
C LEU A 78 5.16 -2.94 -7.89
N ARG A 79 6.32 -3.57 -8.09
CA ARG A 79 7.61 -2.97 -7.73
C ARG A 79 7.87 -1.73 -8.57
N ILE A 80 8.36 -0.67 -7.94
CA ILE A 80 8.66 0.61 -8.60
C ILE A 80 10.12 1.00 -8.40
N ASP A 81 10.59 1.92 -9.24
CA ASP A 81 11.92 2.55 -9.18
C ASP A 81 13.08 1.53 -9.10
N ASP A 82 13.80 1.51 -7.98
CA ASP A 82 14.94 0.63 -7.69
C ASP A 82 14.53 -0.74 -7.12
N GLY A 83 13.22 -0.97 -6.96
CA GLY A 83 12.65 -2.19 -6.42
C GLY A 83 12.63 -2.26 -4.89
N VAL A 84 12.96 -1.17 -4.17
CA VAL A 84 12.81 -1.06 -2.71
C VAL A 84 11.36 -0.83 -2.33
N PHE A 85 10.62 -0.08 -3.15
CA PHE A 85 9.19 0.20 -2.95
C PHE A 85 8.31 -0.58 -3.91
N CYS A 86 7.08 -0.88 -3.47
CA CYS A 86 6.00 -1.35 -4.31
C CYS A 86 4.73 -0.56 -4.09
N LEU A 87 3.85 -0.64 -5.09
CA LEU A 87 2.49 -0.15 -5.06
C LEU A 87 1.55 -1.35 -4.93
N VAL A 88 0.66 -1.29 -3.96
CA VAL A 88 -0.36 -2.31 -3.70
C VAL A 88 -1.72 -1.70 -3.99
N LEU A 89 -2.45 -2.26 -4.96
CA LEU A 89 -3.83 -1.88 -5.22
C LEU A 89 -4.75 -2.53 -4.19
N LEU A 90 -5.54 -1.69 -3.52
CA LEU A 90 -6.42 -2.07 -2.43
C LEU A 90 -7.85 -1.65 -2.74
N THR A 91 -8.80 -2.44 -2.27
CA THR A 91 -10.22 -2.07 -2.20
C THR A 91 -10.72 -2.19 -0.78
N LYS A 92 -11.67 -1.34 -0.43
CA LYS A 92 -12.46 -1.54 0.79
C LYS A 92 -13.54 -2.59 0.51
N PRO A 93 -13.77 -3.55 1.44
CA PRO A 93 -14.88 -4.49 1.34
C PRO A 93 -16.25 -3.81 1.49
#